data_AF-A0A3C1A3V9-F1
#
_entry.id   AF-A0A3C1A3V9-F1
#
_cell.length_a   1.000
_cell.length_b   1.000
_cell.length_c   1.000
_cell.angle_alpha   90.00
_cell.angle_beta   90.00
_cell.angle_gamma   90.00
#
_symmetry.space_group_name_H-M   'P 1'
#
loop_
_entity.id
_entity.type
_entity.pdbx_description
1 polymer ?
#
loop_
_entity_poly.entity_id
_entity_poly.type
_entity_poly.pdbx_seq_one_letter_code
_entity_poly.pdbx_strand_id
1 'polypeptide(L)'
;MNGVVNLATTIPSSPGYVGTFDAPGIEILDSFGVNRDIATAYTLVLHAALWFPITALGAYYMWRENLDREVEKREEKGSLVTSIEKESL
;
A
#
# COMPACT_ATOMS: atom_id res chain seq x y z
N MET A 1 -2.18 -5.86 25.06
CA MET A 1 -1.78 -6.75 23.95
C MET A 1 -1.50 -5.99 22.65
N ASN A 2 -2.20 -4.90 22.33
CA ASN A 2 -2.13 -4.27 20.99
C ASN A 2 -0.92 -3.33 20.74
N GLY A 3 -0.30 -2.73 21.77
CA GLY A 3 0.73 -1.70 21.58
C GLY A 3 2.10 -2.20 21.09
N VAL A 4 2.53 -3.38 21.54
CA VAL A 4 3.81 -4.00 21.12
C VAL A 4 3.71 -4.59 19.72
N VAL A 5 2.53 -5.11 19.35
CA VAL A 5 2.25 -5.64 18.01
C VAL A 5 2.28 -4.52 16.96
N ASN A 6 1.75 -3.34 17.30
CA ASN A 6 1.82 -2.16 16.44
C ASN A 6 3.23 -1.56 16.33
N LEU A 7 4.12 -1.79 17.31
CA LEU A 7 5.51 -1.34 17.24
C LEU A 7 6.37 -2.31 16.40
N ALA A 8 6.11 -3.61 16.52
CA ALA A 8 6.86 -4.69 15.87
C ALA A 8 6.62 -4.80 14.35
N THR A 9 5.62 -4.11 13.79
CA THR A 9 5.43 -4.01 12.33
C THR A 9 6.36 -3.00 11.66
N THR A 10 7.14 -2.23 12.43
CA THR A 10 7.97 -1.14 11.89
C THR A 10 9.33 -1.63 11.38
N ILE A 11 9.78 -2.83 11.74
CA ILE A 11 11.13 -3.33 11.45
C ILE A 11 11.04 -4.87 11.38
N PRO A 12 11.28 -5.57 10.26
CA PRO A 12 12.04 -5.20 9.08
C PRO A 12 11.19 -5.33 7.80
N SER A 13 11.52 -4.68 6.70
CA SER A 13 12.32 -5.22 5.58
C SER A 13 11.97 -4.35 4.36
N SER A 14 12.83 -4.28 3.35
CA SER A 14 12.79 -3.30 2.24
C SER A 14 11.37 -2.99 1.72
N PRO A 15 11.06 -1.74 1.32
CA PRO A 15 9.77 -1.41 0.69
C PRO A 15 9.48 -2.39 -0.44
N GLY A 16 8.44 -3.22 -0.25
CA GLY A 16 8.04 -4.24 -1.21
C GLY A 16 8.88 -5.52 -1.22
N TYR A 17 9.67 -5.85 -0.19
CA TYR A 17 10.38 -7.14 -0.03
C TYR A 17 11.32 -7.57 -1.20
N VAL A 18 11.61 -6.65 -2.13
CA VAL A 18 12.44 -6.93 -3.31
C VAL A 18 13.83 -7.38 -2.87
N GLY A 19 14.24 -8.59 -3.28
CA GLY A 19 15.55 -9.18 -2.97
C GLY A 19 15.63 -10.04 -1.69
N THR A 20 14.87 -9.74 -0.63
CA THR A 20 14.87 -10.56 0.60
C THR A 20 13.91 -11.75 0.55
N PHE A 21 12.90 -11.68 -0.32
CA PHE A 21 11.99 -12.80 -0.63
C PHE A 21 12.54 -13.65 -1.79
N ASP A 22 13.14 -12.97 -2.78
CA ASP A 22 13.64 -13.60 -4.01
C ASP A 22 14.87 -14.48 -3.77
N ALA A 23 15.89 -13.99 -3.05
CA ALA A 23 17.14 -14.71 -2.84
C ALA A 23 16.96 -16.06 -2.11
N PRO A 24 16.35 -16.13 -0.91
CA PRO A 24 16.11 -17.41 -0.25
C PRO A 24 15.07 -18.27 -0.97
N GLY A 25 14.08 -17.69 -1.65
CA GLY A 25 13.09 -18.44 -2.43
C GLY A 25 13.69 -19.18 -3.63
N ILE A 26 14.59 -18.51 -4.36
CA ILE A 26 15.34 -19.10 -5.46
C ILE A 26 16.29 -20.20 -4.95
N GLU A 27 16.99 -19.95 -3.84
CA GLU A 27 17.96 -20.90 -3.29
C GLU A 27 17.32 -22.18 -2.74
N ILE A 28 16.11 -22.08 -2.17
CA ILE A 28 15.32 -23.26 -1.77
C ILE A 28 14.92 -24.06 -3.02
N LEU A 29 14.36 -23.43 -4.04
CA LEU A 29 13.93 -24.12 -5.27
C LEU A 29 15.11 -24.76 -6.02
N ASP A 30 16.25 -24.10 -6.06
CA ASP A 30 17.50 -24.64 -6.62
C ASP A 30 17.99 -25.86 -5.81
N SER A 31 17.90 -25.81 -4.47
CA SER A 31 18.22 -26.94 -3.58
C SER A 31 17.29 -28.15 -3.78
N PHE A 32 16.06 -27.94 -4.25
CA PHE A 32 15.12 -29.01 -4.63
C PHE A 32 15.29 -29.51 -6.08
N GLY A 33 16.31 -29.01 -6.80
CA GLY A 33 16.65 -29.44 -8.16
C GLY A 33 15.88 -28.74 -9.27
N VAL A 34 15.18 -27.64 -8.97
CA VAL A 34 14.51 -26.81 -9.98
C VAL A 34 15.54 -25.91 -10.65
N ASN A 35 15.54 -25.86 -11.98
CA ASN A 35 16.43 -24.98 -12.73
C ASN A 35 16.29 -23.52 -12.23
N ARG A 36 17.42 -22.89 -11.92
CA ARG A 36 17.51 -21.55 -11.34
C ARG A 36 16.77 -20.47 -12.14
N ASP A 37 16.71 -20.59 -13.47
CA ASP A 37 15.97 -19.65 -14.33
C ASP A 37 14.46 -19.74 -14.07
N ILE A 38 13.95 -20.97 -13.89
CA ILE A 38 12.55 -21.24 -13.58
C ILE A 38 12.22 -20.80 -12.14
N ALA A 39 13.11 -21.08 -11.19
CA ALA A 39 12.96 -20.67 -9.79
C ALA A 39 12.87 -19.14 -9.66
N THR A 40 13.70 -18.42 -10.42
CA THR A 40 13.71 -16.95 -10.46
C THR A 40 12.41 -16.41 -11.05
N ALA A 41 11.98 -16.94 -12.20
CA ALA A 41 10.73 -16.51 -12.83
C ALA A 41 9.51 -16.77 -11.93
N TYR A 42 9.44 -17.93 -11.28
CA TYR A 42 8.37 -18.27 -10.34
C TYR A 42 8.33 -17.31 -9.14
N THR A 43 9.48 -17.06 -8.52
CA THR A 43 9.55 -16.25 -7.31
C THR A 43 9.18 -14.79 -7.59
N LEU A 44 9.64 -14.23 -8.72
CA LEU A 44 9.28 -12.87 -9.15
C LEU A 44 7.78 -12.72 -9.46
N VAL A 45 7.18 -13.68 -10.17
CA VAL A 45 5.75 -13.63 -10.49
C VAL A 45 4.91 -13.77 -9.22
N LEU A 46 5.28 -14.71 -8.34
CA LEU A 46 4.64 -14.89 -7.05
C LEU A 46 4.70 -13.59 -6.23
N HIS A 47 5.88 -12.98 -6.16
CA HIS A 47 6.10 -11.73 -5.45
C HIS A 47 5.24 -10.59 -6.00
N ALA A 48 5.20 -10.43 -7.32
CA ALA A 48 4.36 -9.43 -7.97
C ALA A 48 2.86 -9.68 -7.70
N ALA A 49 2.41 -10.93 -7.76
CA ALA A 49 1.02 -11.31 -7.51
C ALA A 49 0.59 -11.05 -6.06
N LEU A 50 1.49 -11.18 -5.08
CA LEU A 50 1.21 -10.86 -3.68
C LEU A 50 1.29 -9.35 -3.40
N TRP A 51 2.28 -8.65 -3.96
CA TRP A 51 2.54 -7.25 -3.63
C TRP A 51 1.66 -6.27 -4.41
N PHE A 52 1.45 -6.51 -5.71
CA PHE A 52 0.79 -5.55 -6.59
C PHE A 52 -0.68 -5.29 -6.24
N PRO A 53 -1.54 -6.30 -5.95
CA PRO A 53 -2.94 -6.05 -5.69
C PRO A 53 -3.18 -5.25 -4.40
N ILE A 54 -2.41 -5.56 -3.35
CA ILE A 54 -2.53 -4.91 -2.05
C ILE A 54 -2.06 -3.46 -2.15
N THR A 55 -0.96 -3.22 -2.87
CA THR A 55 -0.41 -1.87 -3.08
C THR A 55 -1.34 -1.03 -3.95
N ALA A 56 -1.87 -1.60 -5.04
CA ALA A 56 -2.83 -0.91 -5.91
C ALA A 56 -4.12 -0.57 -5.15
N LEU A 57 -4.63 -1.49 -4.33
CA LEU A 57 -5.82 -1.28 -3.51
C LEU A 57 -5.60 -0.19 -2.45
N GLY A 58 -4.45 -0.22 -1.77
CA GLY A 58 -4.07 0.83 -0.83
C GLY A 58 -3.97 2.21 -1.49
N ALA A 59 -3.30 2.29 -2.65
CA ALA A 59 -3.20 3.53 -3.43
C ALA A 59 -4.57 4.03 -3.90
N TYR A 60 -5.46 3.12 -4.31
CA TYR A 60 -6.83 3.46 -4.71
C TYR A 60 -7.61 4.10 -3.56
N TYR A 61 -7.59 3.49 -2.37
CA TYR A 61 -8.30 4.05 -1.21
C TYR A 61 -7.68 5.34 -0.69
N MET A 62 -6.33 5.44 -0.67
CA MET A 62 -5.66 6.70 -0.33
C MET A 62 -6.08 7.83 -1.26
N TRP A 63 -6.20 7.57 -2.56
CA TRP A 63 -6.67 8.59 -3.49
C TRP A 63 -8.14 8.95 -3.26
N ARG A 64 -9.02 7.96 -3.07
CA ARG A 64 -10.45 8.21 -2.84
C ARG A 64 -10.71 9.03 -1.57
N GLU A 65 -10.11 8.68 -0.43
CA GLU A 65 -10.34 9.41 0.83
C GLU A 65 -9.77 10.83 0.82
N ASN A 66 -8.69 11.08 0.06
CA ASN A 66 -8.20 12.44 -0.14
C ASN A 66 -9.18 13.26 -1.00
N LEU A 67 -9.84 12.66 -1.99
CA LEU A 67 -10.86 13.35 -2.79
C LEU A 67 -12.10 13.68 -1.94
N ASP A 68 -12.55 12.75 -1.10
CA ASP A 68 -13.75 12.95 -0.28
C ASP A 68 -13.57 14.11 0.73
N ARG A 69 -12.40 14.19 1.40
CA ARG A 69 -12.08 15.29 2.34
C ARG A 69 -11.97 16.65 1.66
N GLU A 70 -11.47 16.68 0.43
CA GLU A 70 -11.31 17.92 -0.32
C GLU A 70 -12.64 18.45 -0.84
N VAL A 71 -13.61 17.56 -1.12
CA VAL A 71 -15.00 17.92 -1.47
C VAL A 71 -15.74 18.46 -0.25
N GLU A 72 -15.68 17.77 0.89
CA GLU A 72 -16.33 18.21 2.15
C GLU A 72 -15.85 19.61 2.58
N LYS A 73 -14.53 19.85 2.55
CA LYS A 73 -13.95 21.18 2.82
C LYS A 73 -14.47 22.27 1.88
N ARG A 74 -14.74 21.95 0.61
CA ARG A 74 -15.26 22.92 -0.36
C ARG A 74 -16.72 23.23 -0.12
N GLU A 75 -17.52 22.24 0.26
CA GLU A 75 -18.93 22.43 0.62
C GLU A 75 -19.09 23.23 1.92
N GLU A 76 -18.31 22.93 2.96
CA GLU A 76 -18.31 23.73 4.20
C GLU A 76 -17.94 25.18 3.93
N LYS A 77 -16.89 25.43 3.13
CA LYS A 77 -16.43 26.78 2.82
C LYS A 77 -17.46 27.56 1.99
N GLY A 78 -18.16 26.90 1.07
CA GLY A 78 -19.25 27.51 0.29
C GLY A 78 -20.49 27.84 1.12
N SER A 79 -20.85 26.96 2.06
CA SER A 79 -21.95 27.18 3.02
C SER A 79 -21.66 28.37 3.96
N LEU A 80 -20.43 28.47 4.47
CA LEU A 80 -20.03 29.61 5.32
C LEU A 80 -20.06 30.94 4.56
N VAL A 81 -19.58 30.99 3.32
CA VAL A 81 -19.60 32.21 2.50
C VAL A 81 -21.03 32.66 2.22
N THR A 82 -21.93 31.74 1.85
CA THR A 82 -23.34 32.07 1.61
C THR A 82 -24.09 32.47 2.88
N SER A 83 -23.68 31.98 4.05
CA SER A 83 -24.25 32.39 5.34
C SER A 83 -23.80 33.79 5.75
N ILE A 84 -22.52 34.14 5.53
CA ILE A 84 -21.99 35.49 5.80
C ILE A 84 -22.65 36.54 4.91
N GLU A 85 -22.86 36.22 3.62
CA GLU A 85 -23.47 37.17 2.68
C GLU A 85 -24.92 37.51 3.08
N LYS A 86 -25.68 36.52 3.57
CA LYS A 86 -27.04 36.70 4.10
C LYS A 86 -27.09 37.48 5.41
N GLU A 87 -26.06 37.42 6.24
CA GLU A 87 -25.98 38.15 7.52
C GLU A 87 -25.57 39.62 7.34
N SER A 88 -24.98 39.98 6.20
CA SER A 88 -24.54 41.35 5.89
C SER A 88 -25.60 42.22 5.19
N LEU A 89 -26.76 41.65 4.86
CA LEU A 89 -27.92 42.28 4.22
C LEU A 89 -29.02 42.58 5.24
#